data_AF-A0A3D5G339-F1
#
_entry.id   AF-A0A3D5G339-F1
#
_cell.length_a   1.000
_cell.length_b   1.000
_cell.length_c   1.000
_cell.angle_alpha   90.00
_cell.angle_beta   90.00
_cell.angle_gamma   90.00
#
_symmetry.space_group_name_H-M   'P 1'
#
loop_
_entity.id
_entity.type
_entity.pdbx_description
1 polymer ?
#
loop_
_entity_poly.entity_id
_entity_poly.type
_entity_poly.pdbx_seq_one_letter_code
_entity_poly.pdbx_strand_id
1 'polypeptide(L)'
;MDFAQLNAWYSQSQRRTAVSLLMKRVGVTRTRAECFVRLWIYLLVKQLQESQPRIKPPLAKLELLETEVQCTHREAAELFYCDSERGSDRAAGMMLDKLEALGLIKKHFDGNTTAIEIQPIPEILDPAKPQKPVQLQLDNFNPRCDAITVANLLATNYNWMNRNTNAVTYKIAKILRLLASQYSKGMRVLRRCDNLNPVGFYLLYPTATSSEVNFFSVPSKSLHLSSISDIDPFNMALPGDQNCQSVFVRSWMIEPQYLSEYRIDFLEDAQKVLVEMQTDFPNLCDLYTLMIHPGYEKQALALGFHKTNSDRQLSIYWMYLPLDRFLALNIKEALLKL
;
A
#
# COMPACT_ATOMS: atom_id res chain seq x y z
N MET A 1 16.26 -26.67 -17.81
CA MET A 1 14.83 -27.03 -17.58
C MET A 1 14.02 -26.25 -18.59
N ASP A 2 13.23 -26.92 -19.43
CA ASP A 2 12.43 -26.25 -20.47
C ASP A 2 11.07 -25.72 -19.95
N PHE A 3 10.34 -24.99 -20.79
CA PHE A 3 9.04 -24.40 -20.40
C PHE A 3 7.96 -25.45 -20.07
N ALA A 4 7.98 -26.60 -20.75
CA ALA A 4 7.02 -27.68 -20.49
C ALA A 4 7.30 -28.34 -19.14
N GLN A 5 8.58 -28.52 -18.79
CA GLN A 5 9.01 -29.02 -17.49
C GLN A 5 8.64 -28.04 -16.37
N LEU A 6 8.83 -26.72 -16.56
CA LEU A 6 8.38 -25.71 -15.58
C LEU A 6 6.87 -25.79 -15.32
N ASN A 7 6.07 -25.99 -16.37
CA ASN A 7 4.62 -26.10 -16.24
C ASN A 7 4.19 -27.36 -15.47
N ALA A 8 4.96 -28.45 -15.59
CA ALA A 8 4.72 -29.67 -14.84
C ALA A 8 5.05 -29.48 -13.35
N TRP A 9 6.15 -28.78 -13.03
CA TRP A 9 6.57 -28.53 -11.66
C TRP A 9 5.70 -27.50 -10.93
N TYR A 10 5.27 -26.44 -11.59
CA TYR A 10 4.44 -25.42 -10.98
C TYR A 10 3.41 -24.88 -11.97
N SER A 11 2.13 -25.08 -11.65
CA SER A 11 1.05 -24.88 -12.61
C SER A 11 0.97 -23.44 -13.12
N GLN A 12 0.39 -23.26 -14.31
CA GLN A 12 0.24 -21.92 -14.90
C GLN A 12 -0.62 -20.99 -14.02
N SER A 13 -1.65 -21.50 -13.36
CA SER A 13 -2.49 -20.72 -12.45
C SER A 13 -1.70 -20.24 -11.23
N GLN A 14 -0.91 -21.11 -10.61
CA GLN A 14 -0.04 -20.75 -9.48
C GLN A 14 1.01 -19.70 -9.87
N ARG A 15 1.67 -19.85 -11.03
CA ARG A 15 2.62 -18.85 -11.54
C ARG A 15 1.98 -17.51 -11.82
N ARG A 16 0.81 -17.48 -12.47
CA ARG A 16 0.08 -16.22 -12.72
C ARG A 16 -0.27 -15.51 -11.42
N THR A 17 -0.65 -16.26 -10.39
CA THR A 17 -0.93 -15.72 -9.06
C THR A 17 0.32 -15.11 -8.43
N ALA A 18 1.44 -15.85 -8.42
CA ALA A 18 2.72 -15.34 -7.91
C ALA A 18 3.21 -14.09 -8.66
N VAL A 19 3.12 -14.08 -9.99
CA VAL A 19 3.47 -12.92 -10.84
C VAL A 19 2.59 -11.72 -10.50
N SER A 20 1.27 -11.93 -10.37
CA SER A 20 0.35 -10.84 -10.02
C SER A 20 0.63 -10.24 -8.64
N LEU A 21 1.10 -11.04 -7.69
CA LEU A 21 1.49 -10.58 -6.35
C LEU A 21 2.79 -9.75 -6.42
N LEU A 22 3.80 -10.25 -7.13
CA LEU A 22 5.09 -9.56 -7.31
C LEU A 22 4.95 -8.21 -8.03
N MET A 23 4.04 -8.11 -9.00
CA MET A 23 3.79 -6.86 -9.73
C MET A 23 3.24 -5.73 -8.86
N LYS A 24 2.81 -6.02 -7.62
CA LYS A 24 2.43 -4.98 -6.64
C LYS A 24 3.64 -4.22 -6.08
N ARG A 25 4.86 -4.76 -6.22
CA ARG A 25 6.09 -4.13 -5.75
C ARG A 25 6.61 -3.09 -6.75
N VAL A 26 7.10 -1.98 -6.21
CA VAL A 26 7.67 -0.88 -7.01
C VAL A 26 8.85 -1.39 -7.84
N GLY A 27 8.85 -1.08 -9.14
CA GLY A 27 9.93 -1.44 -10.06
C GLY A 27 9.89 -2.89 -10.59
N VAL A 28 8.93 -3.71 -10.15
CA VAL A 28 8.75 -5.07 -10.69
C VAL A 28 7.80 -5.04 -11.89
N THR A 29 8.35 -5.20 -13.09
CA THR A 29 7.53 -5.37 -14.30
C THR A 29 7.07 -6.82 -14.43
N ARG A 30 6.04 -7.07 -15.25
CA ARG A 30 5.55 -8.42 -15.56
C ARG A 30 6.69 -9.36 -15.99
N THR A 31 7.54 -8.92 -16.92
CA THR A 31 8.68 -9.71 -17.39
C THR A 31 9.65 -10.05 -16.26
N ARG A 32 9.97 -9.09 -15.38
CA ARG A 32 10.87 -9.34 -14.24
C ARG A 32 10.26 -10.34 -13.26
N ALA A 33 8.97 -10.20 -12.96
CA ALA A 33 8.24 -11.13 -12.11
C ALA A 33 8.20 -12.55 -12.71
N GLU A 34 7.94 -12.68 -14.00
CA GLU A 34 7.94 -13.97 -14.71
C GLU A 34 9.34 -14.62 -14.68
N CYS A 35 10.41 -13.86 -14.99
CA CYS A 35 11.79 -14.36 -14.89
C CYS A 35 12.14 -14.80 -13.48
N PHE A 36 11.77 -14.02 -12.46
CA PHE A 36 12.02 -14.36 -11.06
C PHE A 36 11.28 -15.62 -10.60
N VAL A 37 9.99 -15.76 -10.92
CA VAL A 37 9.23 -16.96 -10.55
C VAL A 37 9.81 -18.20 -11.22
N ARG A 38 10.22 -18.09 -12.50
CA ARG A 38 10.91 -19.18 -13.21
C ARG A 38 12.23 -19.54 -12.51
N LEU A 39 13.04 -18.55 -12.15
CA LEU A 39 14.28 -18.72 -11.39
C LEU A 39 14.05 -19.50 -10.09
N TRP A 40 13.08 -19.05 -9.31
CA TRP A 40 12.77 -19.65 -8.01
C TRP A 40 12.37 -21.11 -8.14
N ILE A 41 11.45 -21.45 -9.07
CA ILE A 41 11.06 -22.83 -9.33
C ILE A 41 12.29 -23.68 -9.68
N TYR A 42 13.12 -23.19 -10.60
CA TYR A 42 14.30 -23.91 -11.07
C TYR A 42 15.30 -24.18 -9.94
N LEU A 43 15.65 -23.17 -9.14
CA LEU A 43 16.61 -23.31 -8.05
C LEU A 43 16.06 -24.23 -6.94
N LEU A 44 14.77 -24.13 -6.63
CA LEU A 44 14.13 -24.98 -5.62
C LEU A 44 14.12 -26.44 -6.06
N VAL A 45 13.76 -26.72 -7.32
CA VAL A 45 13.82 -28.09 -7.86
C VAL A 45 15.25 -28.60 -7.87
N LYS A 46 16.24 -27.76 -8.23
CA LYS A 46 17.66 -28.14 -8.23
C LYS A 46 18.14 -28.56 -6.83
N GLN A 47 17.85 -27.76 -5.80
CA GLN A 47 18.18 -28.09 -4.41
C GLN A 47 17.45 -29.35 -3.91
N LEU A 48 16.17 -29.49 -4.25
CA LEU A 48 15.39 -30.68 -3.87
C LEU A 48 15.86 -31.93 -4.59
N GLN A 49 16.38 -31.84 -5.81
CA GLN A 49 16.94 -32.98 -6.53
C GLN A 49 18.28 -33.44 -5.95
N GLU A 50 19.08 -32.53 -5.41
CA GLU A 50 20.33 -32.87 -4.71
C GLU A 50 20.06 -33.68 -3.43
N SER A 51 19.03 -33.32 -2.68
CA SER A 51 18.61 -34.03 -1.45
C SER A 51 17.69 -35.23 -1.71
N GLN A 52 16.87 -35.17 -2.75
CA GLN A 52 15.88 -36.18 -3.13
C GLN A 52 15.90 -36.43 -4.65
N PRO A 53 16.82 -37.27 -5.16
CA PRO A 53 17.03 -37.47 -6.61
C PRO A 53 15.82 -37.99 -7.39
N ARG A 54 14.80 -38.53 -6.70
CA ARG A 54 13.58 -39.09 -7.30
C ARG A 54 12.34 -38.22 -7.11
N ILE A 55 12.49 -36.96 -6.68
CA ILE A 55 11.38 -36.03 -6.57
C ILE A 55 10.65 -35.93 -7.93
N LYS A 56 9.31 -35.93 -7.88
CA LYS A 56 8.45 -35.84 -9.06
C LYS A 56 7.58 -34.59 -8.99
N PRO A 57 7.23 -33.98 -10.14
CA PRO A 57 6.26 -32.90 -10.18
C PRO A 57 4.88 -33.38 -9.68
N PRO A 58 4.02 -32.47 -9.19
CA PRO A 58 4.25 -31.02 -9.04
C PRO A 58 4.83 -30.64 -7.66
N LEU A 59 5.43 -29.45 -7.57
CA LEU A 59 5.70 -28.79 -6.29
C LEU A 59 4.38 -28.41 -5.62
N ALA A 60 4.25 -28.68 -4.32
CA ALA A 60 3.08 -28.28 -3.55
C ALA A 60 2.98 -26.75 -3.42
N LYS A 61 4.11 -26.09 -3.15
CA LYS A 61 4.24 -24.63 -3.01
C LYS A 61 5.68 -24.19 -3.30
N LEU A 62 5.88 -22.87 -3.45
CA LEU A 62 7.22 -22.29 -3.43
C LEU A 62 7.69 -22.13 -1.99
N GLU A 63 8.90 -22.59 -1.71
CA GLU A 63 9.56 -22.50 -0.41
C GLU A 63 10.90 -21.76 -0.56
N LEU A 64 11.42 -21.24 0.56
CA LEU A 64 12.76 -20.66 0.56
C LEU A 64 13.81 -21.75 0.33
N LEU A 65 14.87 -21.36 -0.36
CA LEU A 65 16.05 -22.20 -0.48
C LEU A 65 16.72 -22.29 0.90
N GLU A 66 17.27 -23.46 1.22
CA GLU A 66 18.01 -23.68 2.48
C GLU A 66 19.43 -23.13 2.34
N THR A 67 19.97 -23.16 1.13
CA THR A 67 21.32 -22.70 0.80
C THR A 67 21.30 -21.96 -0.53
N GLU A 68 22.39 -21.23 -0.81
CA GLU A 68 22.59 -20.68 -2.14
C GLU A 68 22.71 -21.80 -3.17
N VAL A 69 22.11 -21.62 -4.35
CA VAL A 69 22.10 -22.64 -5.41
C VAL A 69 22.85 -22.09 -6.63
N GLN A 70 23.75 -22.91 -7.17
CA GLN A 70 24.54 -22.54 -8.32
C GLN A 70 23.69 -22.42 -9.58
N CYS A 71 23.83 -21.31 -10.31
CA CYS A 71 23.11 -21.04 -11.55
C CYS A 71 23.99 -20.26 -12.52
N THR A 72 24.33 -20.91 -13.63
CA THR A 72 25.09 -20.28 -14.71
C THR A 72 24.22 -19.28 -15.48
N HIS A 73 24.84 -18.30 -16.13
CA HIS A 73 24.12 -17.37 -17.02
C HIS A 73 23.41 -18.08 -18.18
N ARG A 74 23.96 -19.21 -18.63
CA ARG A 74 23.33 -20.04 -19.66
C ARG A 74 22.06 -20.72 -19.16
N GLU A 75 22.09 -21.34 -17.97
CA GLU A 75 20.89 -21.91 -17.33
C GLU A 75 19.84 -20.81 -17.11
N ALA A 76 20.24 -19.64 -16.65
CA ALA A 76 19.34 -18.49 -16.48
C ALA A 76 18.77 -18.00 -17.82
N ALA A 77 19.55 -17.99 -18.91
CA ALA A 77 19.09 -17.59 -20.23
C ALA A 77 18.06 -18.57 -20.79
N GLU A 78 18.33 -19.87 -20.72
CA GLU A 78 17.40 -20.92 -21.11
C GLU A 78 16.09 -20.79 -20.33
N LEU A 79 16.16 -20.43 -19.05
CA LEU A 79 15.00 -20.28 -18.18
C LEU A 79 14.18 -19.00 -18.44
N PHE A 80 14.85 -17.86 -18.60
CA PHE A 80 14.18 -16.57 -18.76
C PHE A 80 13.55 -16.41 -20.14
N TYR A 81 14.16 -17.05 -21.14
CA TYR A 81 13.80 -16.89 -22.53
C TYR A 81 13.30 -18.19 -23.16
N CYS A 82 12.91 -19.20 -22.37
CA CYS A 82 12.41 -20.49 -22.87
C CYS A 82 11.22 -20.40 -23.83
N ASP A 83 10.47 -19.30 -23.79
CA ASP A 83 9.30 -19.00 -24.62
C ASP A 83 9.59 -17.98 -25.73
N SER A 84 10.86 -17.67 -25.99
CA SER A 84 11.27 -16.71 -27.01
C SER A 84 12.56 -17.12 -27.70
N GLU A 85 12.69 -16.86 -29.01
CA GLU A 85 13.96 -17.03 -29.72
C GLU A 85 14.99 -15.92 -29.41
N ARG A 86 14.66 -14.99 -28.51
CA ARG A 86 15.48 -13.81 -28.20
C ARG A 86 15.95 -13.87 -26.74
N GLY A 87 17.08 -14.52 -26.51
CA GLY A 87 17.75 -14.58 -25.22
C GLY A 87 19.23 -14.87 -25.37
N SER A 88 20.08 -14.16 -24.63
CA SER A 88 21.51 -14.44 -24.54
C SER A 88 21.96 -14.49 -23.10
N ASP A 89 23.06 -15.18 -22.83
CA ASP A 89 23.68 -15.25 -21.50
C ASP A 89 23.93 -13.84 -20.91
N ARG A 90 24.32 -12.88 -21.76
CA ARG A 90 24.48 -11.48 -21.37
C ARG A 90 23.16 -10.83 -20.95
N ALA A 91 22.08 -11.08 -21.68
CA ALA A 91 20.76 -10.56 -21.34
C ALA A 91 20.24 -11.16 -20.02
N ALA A 92 20.50 -12.45 -19.80
CA ALA A 92 20.18 -13.13 -18.56
C ALA A 92 20.96 -12.57 -17.36
N GLY A 93 22.27 -12.31 -17.53
CA GLY A 93 23.10 -11.63 -16.54
C GLY A 93 22.53 -10.25 -16.15
N MET A 94 22.14 -9.44 -17.13
CA MET A 94 21.50 -8.14 -16.85
C MET A 94 20.13 -8.28 -16.18
N MET A 95 19.38 -9.35 -16.44
CA MET A 95 18.12 -9.62 -15.73
C MET A 95 18.40 -9.99 -14.27
N LEU A 96 19.40 -10.84 -14.02
CA LEU A 96 19.85 -11.19 -12.68
C LEU A 96 20.28 -9.96 -11.87
N ASP A 97 21.04 -9.03 -12.46
CA ASP A 97 21.40 -7.75 -11.83
C ASP A 97 20.15 -6.93 -11.45
N LYS A 98 19.14 -6.91 -12.32
CA LYS A 98 17.88 -6.21 -12.05
C LYS A 98 17.09 -6.87 -10.92
N LEU A 99 17.08 -8.20 -10.84
CA LEU A 99 16.40 -8.92 -9.77
C LEU A 99 17.09 -8.70 -8.41
N GLU A 100 18.43 -8.65 -8.40
CA GLU A 100 19.22 -8.31 -7.22
C GLU A 100 19.00 -6.87 -6.76
N ALA A 101 19.01 -5.90 -7.68
CA ALA A 101 18.71 -4.50 -7.38
C ALA A 101 17.28 -4.28 -6.84
N LEU A 102 16.35 -5.19 -7.17
CA LEU A 102 14.99 -5.21 -6.64
C LEU A 102 14.88 -5.93 -5.27
N GLY A 103 16.00 -6.43 -4.73
CA GLY A 103 16.04 -7.17 -3.47
C GLY A 103 15.33 -8.53 -3.53
N LEU A 104 15.16 -9.10 -4.73
CA LEU A 104 14.49 -10.39 -4.91
C LEU A 104 15.47 -11.57 -4.80
N ILE A 105 16.73 -11.33 -5.13
CA ILE A 105 17.81 -12.31 -5.01
C ILE A 105 19.08 -11.67 -4.45
N LYS A 106 20.01 -12.49 -3.96
CA LYS A 106 21.42 -12.11 -3.82
C LYS A 106 22.26 -13.02 -4.69
N LYS A 107 23.40 -12.50 -5.16
CA LYS A 107 24.35 -13.27 -5.96
C LYS A 107 25.72 -13.28 -5.31
N HIS A 108 26.34 -14.44 -5.30
CA HIS A 108 27.74 -14.60 -4.93
C HIS A 108 28.48 -15.23 -6.11
N PHE A 109 29.56 -14.59 -6.56
CA PHE A 109 30.39 -15.10 -7.66
C PHE A 109 31.72 -15.61 -7.12
N ASP A 110 31.96 -16.90 -7.29
CA ASP A 110 33.16 -17.59 -6.78
C ASP A 110 34.33 -17.66 -7.78
N GLY A 111 34.17 -17.06 -8.97
CA GLY A 111 35.15 -17.09 -10.06
C GLY A 111 34.77 -18.01 -11.21
N ASN A 112 33.91 -19.00 -11.00
CA ASN A 112 33.45 -19.95 -12.04
C ASN A 112 31.93 -19.96 -12.19
N THR A 113 31.19 -19.89 -11.09
CA THR A 113 29.74 -20.00 -11.06
C THR A 113 29.11 -18.95 -10.15
N THR A 114 27.88 -18.56 -10.46
CA THR A 114 27.10 -17.62 -9.65
C THR A 114 26.18 -18.42 -8.74
N ALA A 115 26.42 -18.37 -7.44
CA ALA A 115 25.49 -18.85 -6.44
C ALA A 115 24.38 -17.81 -6.24
N ILE A 116 23.13 -18.27 -6.23
CA ILE A 116 21.95 -17.40 -6.11
C ILE A 116 21.17 -17.78 -4.85
N GLU A 117 20.87 -16.79 -4.02
CA GLU A 117 19.96 -16.87 -2.88
C GLU A 117 18.63 -16.19 -3.26
N ILE A 118 17.50 -16.87 -3.05
CA ILE A 118 16.18 -16.24 -3.16
C ILE A 118 15.87 -15.49 -1.87
N GLN A 119 15.59 -14.19 -1.95
CA GLN A 119 15.20 -13.43 -0.77
C GLN A 119 13.74 -13.70 -0.39
N PRO A 120 13.38 -13.68 0.91
CA PRO A 120 12.01 -13.88 1.36
C PRO A 120 11.04 -12.89 0.72
N ILE A 121 10.00 -13.42 0.07
CA ILE A 121 8.88 -12.65 -0.48
C ILE A 121 7.64 -12.94 0.37
N PRO A 122 7.31 -12.09 1.37
CA PRO A 122 6.20 -12.32 2.29
C PRO A 122 4.83 -12.43 1.61
N GLU A 123 4.69 -11.92 0.39
CA GLU A 123 3.44 -11.99 -0.38
C GLU A 123 3.25 -13.36 -1.05
N ILE A 124 4.32 -14.14 -1.26
CA ILE A 124 4.29 -15.46 -1.91
C ILE A 124 4.49 -16.57 -0.90
N LEU A 125 5.46 -16.40 -0.01
CA LEU A 125 5.67 -17.31 1.10
C LEU A 125 4.56 -17.05 2.09
N ASP A 126 3.85 -18.09 2.52
CA ASP A 126 2.99 -17.97 3.70
C ASP A 126 3.87 -17.41 4.82
N PRO A 127 3.68 -16.15 5.26
CA PRO A 127 4.37 -15.69 6.44
C PRO A 127 3.94 -16.66 7.52
N ALA A 128 4.89 -17.27 8.22
CA ALA A 128 4.57 -18.04 9.41
C ALA A 128 3.57 -17.20 10.21
N LYS A 129 2.33 -17.70 10.36
CA LYS A 129 1.26 -16.95 11.00
C LYS A 129 1.87 -16.42 12.31
N PRO A 130 1.94 -15.09 12.50
CA PRO A 130 2.56 -14.57 13.70
C PRO A 130 1.86 -15.26 14.88
N GLN A 131 2.64 -15.92 15.73
CA GLN A 131 2.12 -16.81 16.78
C GLN A 131 1.16 -16.08 17.73
N LYS A 132 1.18 -14.74 17.70
CA LYS A 132 0.18 -13.86 18.29
C LYS A 132 -0.20 -12.77 17.27
N PRO A 133 -1.49 -12.40 17.16
CA PRO A 133 -1.87 -11.21 16.42
C PRO A 133 -1.12 -10.01 16.98
N VAL A 134 -0.51 -9.23 16.08
CA VAL A 134 0.23 -8.03 16.45
C VAL A 134 -0.78 -7.02 17.00
N GLN A 135 -0.66 -6.68 18.29
CA GLN A 135 -1.49 -5.65 18.88
C GLN A 135 -1.14 -4.29 18.28
N LEU A 136 -2.17 -3.50 18.00
CA LEU A 136 -2.02 -2.13 17.54
C LEU A 136 -2.48 -1.14 18.60
N GLN A 137 -1.92 0.06 18.53
CA GLN A 137 -2.25 1.19 19.40
C GLN A 137 -2.57 2.43 18.57
N LEU A 138 -3.62 3.13 18.99
CA LEU A 138 -3.98 4.44 18.49
C LEU A 138 -3.24 5.54 19.24
N ASP A 139 -2.72 6.52 18.48
CA ASP A 139 -2.00 7.64 19.05
C ASP A 139 -2.06 8.89 18.14
N ASN A 140 -1.66 10.02 18.71
CA ASN A 140 -1.45 11.25 18.00
C ASN A 140 -0.30 11.12 17.00
N PHE A 141 -0.48 11.73 15.82
CA PHE A 141 0.59 11.88 14.85
C PHE A 141 1.72 12.77 15.40
N ASN A 142 2.95 12.26 15.36
CA ASN A 142 4.15 12.97 15.72
C ASN A 142 4.94 13.34 14.45
N PRO A 143 4.98 14.63 14.03
CA PRO A 143 5.65 15.04 12.80
C PRO A 143 7.17 14.78 12.76
N ARG A 144 7.80 14.54 13.91
CA ARG A 144 9.23 14.21 14.01
C ARG A 144 9.51 12.74 13.69
N CYS A 145 8.60 11.84 14.05
CA CYS A 145 8.80 10.40 13.97
C CYS A 145 7.94 9.74 12.88
N ASP A 146 6.71 10.21 12.69
CA ASP A 146 5.73 9.55 11.81
C ASP A 146 5.72 10.10 10.38
N ALA A 147 6.20 11.33 10.16
CA ALA A 147 6.02 12.00 8.86
C ALA A 147 6.58 11.20 7.68
N ILE A 148 7.72 10.52 7.85
CA ILE A 148 8.35 9.73 6.78
C ILE A 148 7.66 8.37 6.63
N THR A 149 7.42 7.67 7.74
CA THR A 149 6.84 6.33 7.74
C THR A 149 5.38 6.35 7.27
N VAL A 150 4.58 7.33 7.72
CA VAL A 150 3.22 7.57 7.20
C VAL A 150 3.27 8.01 5.74
N ALA A 151 4.23 8.84 5.32
CA ALA A 151 4.35 9.19 3.91
C ALA A 151 4.64 7.98 3.01
N ASN A 152 5.46 7.02 3.46
CA ASN A 152 5.68 5.76 2.76
C ASN A 152 4.42 4.90 2.67
N LEU A 153 3.68 4.82 3.78
CA LEU A 153 2.40 4.12 3.85
C LEU A 153 1.39 4.72 2.84
N LEU A 154 1.25 6.04 2.83
CA LEU A 154 0.36 6.77 1.91
C LEU A 154 0.82 6.67 0.46
N ALA A 155 2.12 6.81 0.17
CA ALA A 155 2.65 6.68 -1.18
C ALA A 155 2.29 5.33 -1.79
N THR A 156 2.40 4.24 -1.01
CA THR A 156 1.99 2.89 -1.44
C THR A 156 0.52 2.84 -1.82
N ASN A 157 -0.35 3.50 -1.07
CA ASN A 157 -1.79 3.56 -1.35
C ASN A 157 -2.17 4.45 -2.55
N TYR A 158 -1.38 5.49 -2.83
CA TYR A 158 -1.61 6.42 -3.94
C TYR A 158 -0.79 6.11 -5.21
N ASN A 159 0.02 5.04 -5.21
CA ASN A 159 0.91 4.66 -6.31
C ASN A 159 0.20 4.45 -7.65
N TRP A 160 -1.09 4.07 -7.65
CA TRP A 160 -1.85 3.90 -8.89
C TRP A 160 -2.16 5.23 -9.62
N MET A 161 -2.08 6.37 -8.94
CA MET A 161 -2.23 7.71 -9.54
C MET A 161 -0.88 8.34 -9.93
N ASN A 162 0.21 7.96 -9.27
CA ASN A 162 1.51 8.61 -9.40
C ASN A 162 2.49 7.80 -10.26
N ARG A 163 2.79 8.28 -11.47
CA ARG A 163 3.82 7.70 -12.35
C ARG A 163 5.28 7.97 -11.92
N ASN A 164 5.50 8.63 -10.78
CA ASN A 164 6.83 8.99 -10.24
C ASN A 164 6.92 8.56 -8.78
N THR A 165 7.81 7.62 -8.44
CA THR A 165 7.78 6.92 -7.15
C THR A 165 8.66 7.53 -6.07
N ASN A 166 9.77 8.22 -6.40
CA ASN A 166 10.73 8.67 -5.37
C ASN A 166 10.48 10.09 -4.84
N ALA A 167 9.97 11.02 -5.66
CA ALA A 167 9.71 12.40 -5.23
C ALA A 167 8.42 12.54 -4.38
N VAL A 168 7.53 11.55 -4.44
CA VAL A 168 6.20 11.59 -3.82
C VAL A 168 6.28 11.45 -2.30
N THR A 169 7.06 10.51 -1.76
CA THR A 169 7.20 10.35 -0.30
C THR A 169 7.74 11.61 0.35
N TYR A 170 8.81 12.21 -0.20
CA TYR A 170 9.38 13.46 0.32
C TYR A 170 8.34 14.58 0.35
N LYS A 171 7.58 14.74 -0.74
CA LYS A 171 6.51 15.74 -0.83
C LYS A 171 5.42 15.50 0.21
N ILE A 172 4.90 14.27 0.32
CA ILE A 172 3.88 13.91 1.32
C ILE A 172 4.40 14.19 2.72
N ALA A 173 5.63 13.80 3.06
CA ALA A 173 6.22 14.05 4.37
C ALA A 173 6.29 15.56 4.70
N LYS A 174 6.65 16.40 3.72
CA LYS A 174 6.65 17.86 3.88
C LYS A 174 5.25 18.41 4.13
N ILE A 175 4.25 17.94 3.39
CA ILE A 175 2.85 18.33 3.55
C ILE A 175 2.34 17.91 4.94
N LEU A 176 2.56 16.67 5.35
CA LEU A 176 2.13 16.19 6.67
C LEU A 176 2.73 17.02 7.81
N ARG A 177 3.99 17.41 7.72
CA ARG A 177 4.63 18.30 8.72
C ARG A 177 4.00 19.69 8.73
N LEU A 178 3.71 20.25 7.55
CA LEU A 178 3.06 21.55 7.43
C LEU A 178 1.65 21.51 8.05
N LEU A 179 0.86 20.49 7.72
CA LEU A 179 -0.49 20.32 8.27
C LEU A 179 -0.45 20.11 9.79
N ALA A 180 0.48 19.29 10.29
CA ALA A 180 0.66 19.08 11.73
C ALA A 180 1.06 20.37 12.47
N SER A 181 1.80 21.29 11.81
CA SER A 181 2.14 22.59 12.39
C SER A 181 0.96 23.56 12.48
N GLN A 182 -0.08 23.35 11.67
CA GLN A 182 -1.30 24.16 11.67
C GLN A 182 -2.35 23.58 12.62
N TYR A 183 -2.62 22.26 12.52
CA TYR A 183 -3.56 21.58 13.39
C TYR A 183 -3.28 20.07 13.47
N SER A 184 -2.61 19.64 14.54
CA SER A 184 -2.20 18.24 14.73
C SER A 184 -3.27 17.34 15.33
N LYS A 185 -4.27 17.87 16.04
CA LYS A 185 -5.32 17.05 16.72
C LYS A 185 -6.11 16.18 15.73
N GLY A 186 -6.33 16.69 14.52
CA GLY A 186 -6.99 15.96 13.43
C GLY A 186 -6.13 14.86 12.79
N MET A 187 -4.91 14.63 13.26
CA MET A 187 -3.96 13.68 12.66
C MET A 187 -3.68 12.52 13.61
N ARG A 188 -4.06 11.31 13.21
CA ARG A 188 -3.98 10.12 14.07
C ARG A 188 -3.33 8.95 13.36
N VAL A 189 -2.58 8.18 14.13
CA VAL A 189 -1.78 7.06 13.63
C VAL A 189 -2.16 5.81 14.40
N LEU A 190 -2.37 4.72 13.67
CA LEU A 190 -2.46 3.38 14.22
C LEU A 190 -1.09 2.70 14.06
N ARG A 191 -0.44 2.34 15.16
CA ARG A 191 0.92 1.79 15.18
C ARG A 191 0.92 0.37 15.73
N ARG A 192 1.87 -0.45 15.28
CA ARG A 192 2.12 -1.74 15.92
C ARG A 192 2.79 -1.52 17.28
N CYS A 193 2.35 -2.24 18.31
CA CYS A 193 2.95 -2.15 19.64
C CYS A 193 4.37 -2.74 19.71
N ASP A 194 4.73 -3.64 18.78
CA ASP A 194 5.99 -4.36 18.80
C ASP A 194 7.18 -3.55 18.26
N ASN A 195 6.94 -2.67 17.28
CA ASN A 195 8.00 -1.90 16.61
C ASN A 195 7.62 -0.44 16.32
N LEU A 196 6.43 0.00 16.74
CA LEU A 196 5.91 1.35 16.54
C LEU A 196 5.73 1.76 15.08
N ASN A 197 5.80 0.83 14.12
CA ASN A 197 5.58 1.16 12.73
C ASN A 197 4.11 1.55 12.50
N PRO A 198 3.84 2.68 11.81
CA PRO A 198 2.51 3.05 11.38
C PRO A 198 1.95 2.05 10.38
N VAL A 199 0.73 1.57 10.66
CA VAL A 199 -0.04 0.66 9.81
C VAL A 199 -1.44 1.21 9.50
N GLY A 200 -1.79 2.37 10.06
CA GLY A 200 -2.98 3.12 9.71
C GLY A 200 -2.77 4.61 9.99
N PHE A 201 -3.50 5.42 9.25
CA PHE A 201 -3.44 6.87 9.36
C PHE A 201 -4.76 7.49 8.94
N TYR A 202 -5.20 8.52 9.67
CA TYR A 202 -6.21 9.44 9.17
C TYR A 202 -5.83 10.89 9.42
N LEU A 203 -6.37 11.75 8.56
CA LEU A 203 -6.21 13.20 8.60
C LEU A 203 -7.58 13.84 8.43
N LEU A 204 -8.03 14.51 9.48
CA LEU A 204 -9.20 15.38 9.54
C LEU A 204 -8.73 16.82 9.56
N TYR A 205 -9.31 17.62 8.67
CA TYR A 205 -8.80 18.95 8.32
C TYR A 205 -9.93 20.00 8.46
N PRO A 206 -9.91 20.89 9.47
CA PRO A 206 -10.88 21.97 9.54
C PRO A 206 -10.60 22.94 8.39
N THR A 207 -11.60 23.18 7.56
CA THR A 207 -11.43 23.87 6.28
C THR A 207 -11.85 25.32 6.41
N ALA A 208 -10.99 26.24 5.95
CA ALA A 208 -11.32 27.66 5.90
C ALA A 208 -12.50 27.90 4.96
N THR A 209 -13.39 28.83 5.30
CA THR A 209 -14.58 29.17 4.51
C THR A 209 -14.25 29.48 3.04
N SER A 210 -13.10 30.11 2.78
CA SER A 210 -12.62 30.42 1.43
C SER A 210 -12.34 29.19 0.56
N SER A 211 -12.15 28.01 1.17
CA SER A 211 -11.89 26.75 0.48
C SER A 211 -13.13 25.87 0.31
N GLU A 212 -14.27 26.20 0.94
CA GLU A 212 -15.48 25.34 0.89
C GLU A 212 -16.05 25.18 -0.52
N VAL A 213 -15.92 26.22 -1.35
CA VAL A 213 -16.31 26.18 -2.77
C VAL A 213 -15.66 25.00 -3.52
N ASN A 214 -14.49 24.54 -3.06
CA ASN A 214 -13.78 23.44 -3.70
C ASN A 214 -14.46 22.08 -3.53
N PHE A 215 -15.27 21.88 -2.47
CA PHE A 215 -16.08 20.66 -2.31
C PHE A 215 -17.18 20.54 -3.37
N PHE A 216 -17.55 21.67 -3.98
CA PHE A 216 -18.51 21.72 -5.08
C PHE A 216 -17.83 21.76 -6.45
N SER A 217 -16.50 21.74 -6.49
CA SER A 217 -15.71 21.73 -7.72
C SER A 217 -15.41 20.31 -8.21
N VAL A 218 -14.77 20.20 -9.37
CA VAL A 218 -14.38 18.91 -9.96
C VAL A 218 -13.35 18.21 -9.03
N PRO A 219 -13.64 16.97 -8.57
CA PRO A 219 -12.80 16.20 -7.65
C PRO A 219 -11.30 16.14 -8.00
N SER A 220 -10.94 15.96 -9.28
CA SER A 220 -9.55 15.82 -9.71
C SER A 220 -8.66 17.02 -9.38
N LYS A 221 -9.23 18.23 -9.30
CA LYS A 221 -8.48 19.44 -8.90
C LYS A 221 -8.03 19.41 -7.44
N SER A 222 -8.57 18.49 -6.65
CA SER A 222 -8.35 18.40 -5.21
C SER A 222 -7.38 17.29 -4.81
N LEU A 223 -6.77 16.58 -5.77
CA LEU A 223 -5.84 15.49 -5.53
C LEU A 223 -4.42 15.97 -5.12
N HIS A 224 -4.25 16.79 -4.08
CA HIS A 224 -2.94 17.39 -3.75
C HIS A 224 -1.91 16.37 -3.25
N LEU A 225 -2.31 15.45 -2.36
CA LEU A 225 -1.43 14.38 -1.84
C LEU A 225 -0.92 13.42 -2.94
N SER A 226 -1.59 13.40 -4.09
CA SER A 226 -1.30 12.53 -5.22
C SER A 226 -1.10 13.26 -6.54
N SER A 227 -0.88 14.58 -6.54
CA SER A 227 -0.64 15.35 -7.76
C SER A 227 0.73 16.02 -7.76
N ILE A 228 1.16 16.42 -8.95
CA ILE A 228 2.41 17.14 -9.17
C ILE A 228 2.28 18.61 -8.72
N SER A 229 1.05 19.16 -8.60
CA SER A 229 0.82 20.55 -8.18
C SER A 229 1.33 20.81 -6.76
N ASP A 230 2.13 21.84 -6.57
CA ASP A 230 2.65 22.22 -5.25
C ASP A 230 1.64 22.99 -4.41
N ILE A 231 0.62 23.57 -5.01
CA ILE A 231 -0.41 24.37 -4.34
C ILE A 231 -1.60 23.48 -3.99
N ASP A 232 -1.93 23.37 -2.70
CA ASP A 232 -3.17 22.75 -2.22
C ASP A 232 -4.31 23.76 -2.38
N PRO A 233 -5.42 23.44 -3.05
CA PRO A 233 -6.58 24.33 -3.12
C PRO A 233 -7.30 24.52 -1.76
N PHE A 234 -7.03 23.66 -0.78
CA PHE A 234 -7.64 23.74 0.55
C PHE A 234 -6.70 24.38 1.59
N ASN A 235 -7.21 25.37 2.31
CA ASN A 235 -6.55 26.01 3.44
C ASN A 235 -7.19 25.61 4.78
N MET A 236 -6.38 25.55 5.84
CA MET A 236 -6.84 25.24 7.20
C MET A 236 -7.53 26.45 7.79
N ALA A 237 -8.66 26.21 8.44
CA ALA A 237 -9.14 27.17 9.42
C ALA A 237 -8.22 27.15 10.65
N LEU A 238 -8.01 28.30 11.27
CA LEU A 238 -7.25 28.41 12.52
C LEU A 238 -8.19 28.21 13.71
N PRO A 239 -7.76 27.56 14.81
CA PRO A 239 -8.57 27.41 16.01
C PRO A 239 -9.19 28.73 16.47
N GLY A 240 -10.47 28.71 16.82
CA GLY A 240 -11.27 29.88 17.18
C GLY A 240 -12.04 30.53 16.02
N ASP A 241 -11.81 30.11 14.78
CA ASP A 241 -12.58 30.58 13.62
C ASP A 241 -14.05 30.19 13.73
N GLN A 242 -14.90 31.19 13.97
CA GLN A 242 -16.34 31.03 14.10
C GLN A 242 -17.04 30.73 12.77
N ASN A 243 -16.39 30.98 11.63
CA ASN A 243 -16.98 30.74 10.32
C ASN A 243 -16.61 29.37 9.73
N CYS A 244 -15.79 28.59 10.44
CA CYS A 244 -15.44 27.24 10.02
C CYS A 244 -16.63 26.29 10.25
N GLN A 245 -17.19 25.77 9.15
CA GLN A 245 -18.31 24.83 9.18
C GLN A 245 -17.91 23.43 8.72
N SER A 246 -16.87 23.34 7.90
CA SER A 246 -16.51 22.12 7.18
C SER A 246 -15.23 21.46 7.72
N VAL A 247 -15.28 20.13 7.87
CA VAL A 247 -14.11 19.27 8.04
C VAL A 247 -13.89 18.42 6.79
N PHE A 248 -12.67 18.41 6.28
CA PHE A 248 -12.24 17.53 5.21
C PHE A 248 -11.53 16.29 5.78
N VAL A 249 -12.12 15.11 5.56
CA VAL A 249 -11.43 13.82 5.70
C VAL A 249 -10.47 13.65 4.52
N ARG A 250 -9.25 14.16 4.68
CA ARG A 250 -8.24 14.24 3.61
C ARG A 250 -7.58 12.89 3.34
N SER A 251 -7.44 12.08 4.37
CA SER A 251 -6.89 10.73 4.28
C SER A 251 -7.52 9.85 5.35
N TRP A 252 -7.80 8.61 5.00
CA TRP A 252 -8.22 7.57 5.92
C TRP A 252 -7.76 6.24 5.36
N MET A 253 -6.94 5.50 6.12
CA MET A 253 -6.54 4.17 5.74
C MET A 253 -6.08 3.32 6.92
N ILE A 254 -6.26 2.02 6.78
CA ILE A 254 -5.59 0.99 7.57
C ILE A 254 -5.03 -0.03 6.57
N GLU A 255 -3.84 -0.55 6.81
CA GLU A 255 -3.32 -1.65 6.00
C GLU A 255 -4.34 -2.82 5.98
N PRO A 256 -4.57 -3.45 4.81
CA PRO A 256 -5.67 -4.42 4.65
C PRO A 256 -5.68 -5.55 5.69
N GLN A 257 -4.50 -5.99 6.15
CA GLN A 257 -4.36 -7.07 7.13
C GLN A 257 -4.87 -6.70 8.55
N TYR A 258 -4.97 -5.42 8.87
CA TYR A 258 -5.46 -4.94 10.17
C TYR A 258 -6.84 -4.28 10.09
N LEU A 259 -7.32 -3.99 8.88
CA LEU A 259 -8.55 -3.24 8.64
C LEU A 259 -9.77 -3.86 9.34
N SER A 260 -9.96 -5.18 9.26
CA SER A 260 -11.15 -5.80 9.83
C SER A 260 -11.20 -5.71 11.35
N GLU A 261 -10.05 -5.78 12.02
CA GLU A 261 -9.97 -5.83 13.48
C GLU A 261 -10.07 -4.43 14.08
N TYR A 262 -9.44 -3.43 13.45
CA TYR A 262 -9.28 -2.10 14.04
C TYR A 262 -10.17 -1.01 13.43
N ARG A 263 -10.99 -1.31 12.40
CA ARG A 263 -11.82 -0.30 11.73
C ARG A 263 -12.78 0.41 12.69
N ILE A 264 -13.42 -0.33 13.59
CA ILE A 264 -14.40 0.24 14.53
C ILE A 264 -13.68 1.21 15.47
N ASP A 265 -12.63 0.74 16.15
CA ASP A 265 -11.82 1.56 17.05
C ASP A 265 -11.30 2.82 16.37
N PHE A 266 -10.88 2.71 15.10
CA PHE A 266 -10.34 3.85 14.36
C PHE A 266 -11.39 4.91 14.00
N LEU A 267 -12.64 4.50 13.80
CA LEU A 267 -13.76 5.41 13.53
C LEU A 267 -14.32 6.02 14.82
N GLU A 268 -14.35 5.26 15.91
CA GLU A 268 -14.71 5.79 17.23
C GLU A 268 -13.66 6.81 17.73
N ASP A 269 -12.38 6.60 17.42
CA ASP A 269 -11.33 7.61 17.64
C ASP A 269 -11.61 8.88 16.84
N ALA A 270 -12.03 8.74 15.57
CA ALA A 270 -12.41 9.89 14.75
C ALA A 270 -13.61 10.66 15.31
N GLN A 271 -14.62 9.98 15.87
CA GLN A 271 -15.72 10.64 16.58
C GLN A 271 -15.22 11.46 17.78
N LYS A 272 -14.33 10.90 18.61
CA LYS A 272 -13.75 11.61 19.75
C LYS A 272 -12.95 12.84 19.31
N VAL A 273 -12.10 12.69 18.30
CA VAL A 273 -11.33 13.81 17.74
C VAL A 273 -12.24 14.89 17.17
N LEU A 274 -13.34 14.54 16.50
CA LEU A 274 -14.27 15.52 15.96
C LEU A 274 -15.04 16.29 17.05
N VAL A 275 -15.38 15.65 18.17
CA VAL A 275 -15.95 16.34 19.35
C VAL A 275 -14.93 17.33 19.93
N GLU A 276 -13.66 16.94 20.02
CA GLU A 276 -12.59 17.87 20.44
C GLU A 276 -12.43 19.03 19.44
N MET A 277 -12.52 18.76 18.14
CA MET A 277 -12.48 19.79 17.08
C MET A 277 -13.65 20.77 17.20
N GLN A 278 -14.86 20.34 17.57
CA GLN A 278 -16.00 21.25 17.81
C GLN A 278 -15.73 22.24 18.96
N THR A 279 -14.84 21.90 19.90
CA THR A 279 -14.43 22.84 20.95
C THR A 279 -13.52 23.94 20.39
N ASP A 280 -12.64 23.59 19.46
CA ASP A 280 -11.75 24.55 18.79
C ASP A 280 -12.49 25.37 17.71
N PHE A 281 -13.58 24.85 17.15
CA PHE A 281 -14.36 25.42 16.06
C PHE A 281 -15.88 25.22 16.31
N PRO A 282 -16.54 26.17 17.00
CA PRO A 282 -17.89 25.96 17.54
C PRO A 282 -19.00 25.69 16.51
N ASN A 283 -18.82 26.11 15.26
CA ASN A 283 -19.83 25.99 14.21
C ASN A 283 -19.56 24.85 13.21
N LEU A 284 -18.63 23.94 13.53
CA LEU A 284 -18.40 22.75 12.69
C LEU A 284 -19.64 21.87 12.63
N CYS A 285 -20.10 21.61 11.41
CA CYS A 285 -21.32 20.85 11.15
C CYS A 285 -21.27 19.96 9.90
N ASP A 286 -20.23 20.07 9.07
CA ASP A 286 -20.15 19.36 7.79
C ASP A 286 -18.90 18.48 7.67
N LEU A 287 -19.06 17.24 7.18
CA LEU A 287 -17.96 16.35 6.81
C LEU A 287 -17.94 16.12 5.31
N TYR A 288 -16.78 16.38 4.70
CA TYR A 288 -16.50 16.07 3.31
C TYR A 288 -15.38 15.05 3.19
N THR A 289 -15.48 14.15 2.21
CA THR A 289 -14.40 13.23 1.86
C THR A 289 -14.31 13.04 0.35
N LEU A 290 -13.10 12.82 -0.13
CA LEU A 290 -12.83 12.52 -1.52
C LEU A 290 -12.69 11.01 -1.66
N MET A 291 -13.63 10.38 -2.36
CA MET A 291 -13.58 8.95 -2.60
C MET A 291 -12.62 8.64 -3.76
N ILE A 292 -11.43 8.22 -3.38
CA ILE A 292 -10.31 7.93 -4.29
C ILE A 292 -10.20 6.41 -4.53
N HIS A 293 -10.45 5.59 -3.50
CA HIS A 293 -10.28 4.14 -3.57
C HIS A 293 -11.62 3.42 -3.34
N PRO A 294 -12.10 2.59 -4.29
CA PRO A 294 -13.42 1.95 -4.19
C PRO A 294 -13.55 1.00 -3.00
N GLY A 295 -12.43 0.52 -2.44
CA GLY A 295 -12.41 -0.32 -1.23
C GLY A 295 -13.02 0.32 0.01
N TYR A 296 -13.09 1.66 0.09
CA TYR A 296 -13.69 2.36 1.23
C TYR A 296 -15.10 2.90 0.96
N GLU A 297 -15.59 2.79 -0.28
CA GLU A 297 -16.92 3.29 -0.66
C GLU A 297 -18.04 2.61 0.15
N LYS A 298 -18.00 1.29 0.29
CA LYS A 298 -19.01 0.55 1.07
C LYS A 298 -19.04 0.99 2.54
N GLN A 299 -17.87 1.27 3.10
CA GLN A 299 -17.75 1.79 4.47
C GLN A 299 -18.36 3.20 4.57
N ALA A 300 -17.99 4.11 3.66
CA ALA A 300 -18.54 5.47 3.67
C ALA A 300 -20.07 5.46 3.54
N LEU A 301 -20.62 4.65 2.64
CA LEU A 301 -22.07 4.49 2.48
C LEU A 301 -22.74 3.93 3.74
N ALA A 302 -22.13 2.94 4.39
CA ALA A 302 -22.65 2.38 5.65
C ALA A 302 -22.63 3.39 6.81
N LEU A 303 -21.66 4.31 6.81
CA LEU A 303 -21.59 5.44 7.75
C LEU A 303 -22.57 6.57 7.40
N GLY A 304 -23.31 6.47 6.29
CA GLY A 304 -24.30 7.45 5.86
C GLY A 304 -23.76 8.57 4.98
N PHE A 305 -22.51 8.48 4.48
CA PHE A 305 -22.03 9.44 3.49
C PHE A 305 -22.83 9.33 2.19
N HIS A 306 -23.18 10.48 1.62
CA HIS A 306 -23.86 10.57 0.34
C HIS A 306 -22.93 11.12 -0.73
N LYS A 307 -22.95 10.50 -1.90
CA LYS A 307 -22.20 10.97 -3.06
C LYS A 307 -22.79 12.29 -3.58
N THR A 308 -21.92 13.25 -3.87
CA THR A 308 -22.30 14.56 -4.41
C THR A 308 -21.76 14.75 -5.83
N ASN A 309 -20.63 15.45 -5.99
CA ASN A 309 -20.06 15.76 -7.29
C ASN A 309 -19.06 14.70 -7.73
N SER A 310 -19.12 14.33 -9.01
CA SER A 310 -18.25 13.31 -9.62
C SER A 310 -17.34 13.90 -10.69
N ASP A 311 -16.17 13.30 -10.86
CA ASP A 311 -15.32 13.58 -12.01
C ASP A 311 -15.85 12.85 -13.26
N ARG A 312 -15.72 13.48 -14.43
CA ARG A 312 -16.22 12.93 -15.70
C ARG A 312 -15.23 11.95 -16.34
N GLN A 313 -13.95 12.05 -16.00
CA GLN A 313 -12.86 11.29 -16.62
C GLN A 313 -12.26 10.26 -15.66
N LEU A 314 -12.23 10.57 -14.37
CA LEU A 314 -11.70 9.70 -13.33
C LEU A 314 -12.83 9.11 -12.47
N SER A 315 -12.66 7.89 -11.99
CA SER A 315 -13.61 7.23 -11.07
C SER A 315 -13.48 7.75 -9.64
N ILE A 316 -13.50 9.06 -9.46
CA ILE A 316 -13.39 9.76 -8.16
C ILE A 316 -14.57 10.71 -7.99
N TYR A 317 -14.99 10.91 -6.75
CA TYR A 317 -16.12 11.78 -6.44
C TYR A 317 -16.08 12.24 -4.98
N TRP A 318 -16.78 13.34 -4.71
CA TRP A 318 -17.01 13.84 -3.37
C TRP A 318 -18.12 13.06 -2.68
N MET A 319 -17.98 12.89 -1.37
CA MET A 319 -19.06 12.46 -0.50
C MET A 319 -19.20 13.42 0.69
N TYR A 320 -20.41 13.49 1.21
CA TYR A 320 -20.83 14.41 2.26
C TYR A 320 -21.63 13.69 3.35
N LEU A 321 -21.45 14.12 4.60
CA LEU A 321 -22.23 13.70 5.76
C LEU A 321 -22.32 14.87 6.76
N PRO A 322 -23.50 15.23 7.29
CA PRO A 322 -23.56 16.16 8.41
C PRO A 322 -22.82 15.60 9.64
N LEU A 323 -21.94 16.40 10.23
CA LEU A 323 -21.08 16.01 11.34
C LEU A 323 -21.90 15.45 12.51
N ASP A 324 -22.97 16.12 12.91
CA ASP A 324 -23.80 15.70 14.05
C ASP A 324 -24.40 14.30 13.85
N ARG A 325 -24.72 13.93 12.60
CA ARG A 325 -25.21 12.58 12.28
C ARG A 325 -24.11 11.54 12.41
N PHE A 326 -22.88 11.88 12.02
CA PHE A 326 -21.73 11.01 12.21
C PHE A 326 -21.44 10.81 13.70
N LEU A 327 -21.47 11.88 14.50
CA LEU A 327 -21.21 11.82 15.94
C LEU A 327 -22.28 11.04 16.70
N ALA A 328 -23.54 11.09 16.26
CA ALA A 328 -24.64 10.33 16.85
C ALA A 328 -24.66 8.84 16.42
N LEU A 329 -23.82 8.43 15.47
CA LEU A 329 -23.84 7.09 14.91
C LEU A 329 -23.24 6.06 15.86
N ASN A 330 -23.92 4.94 16.07
CA ASN A 330 -23.31 3.74 16.64
C ASN A 330 -22.48 3.05 15.55
N ILE A 331 -21.16 3.25 15.58
CA ILE A 331 -20.23 2.73 14.57
C ILE A 331 -20.31 1.21 14.43
N LYS A 332 -20.40 0.49 15.56
CA LYS A 332 -20.45 -0.97 15.55
C LYS A 332 -21.71 -1.49 14.86
N GLU A 333 -22.86 -0.88 15.11
CA GLU A 333 -24.13 -1.25 14.46
C GLU A 333 -24.14 -0.88 12.98
N ALA A 334 -23.65 0.32 12.63
CA ALA A 334 -23.58 0.78 11.25
C ALA A 334 -22.73 -0.13 10.36
N LEU A 335 -21.67 -0.72 10.92
CA LEU A 335 -20.71 -1.56 10.19
C LEU A 335 -20.94 -3.06 10.34
N LEU A 336 -21.99 -3.49 11.04
CA LEU A 336 -22.24 -4.90 11.38
C LEU A 336 -22.39 -5.83 10.15
N LYS A 337 -22.69 -5.26 8.98
CA LYS A 337 -22.93 -5.98 7.71
C LYS A 337 -21.81 -5.84 6.68
N LEU A 338 -20.67 -5.24 7.07
CA LEU A 338 -19.48 -5.05 6.25
C LEU A 338 -18.42 -6.10 6.58
#